data_AF-A0A7C5AT18-F1
#
_entry.id   AF-A0A7C5AT18-F1
#
_cell.length_a   1.000
_cell.length_b   1.000
_cell.length_c   1.000
_cell.angle_alpha   90.00
_cell.angle_beta   90.00
_cell.angle_gamma   90.00
#
_symmetry.space_group_name_H-M   'P 1'
#
loop_
_entity.id
_entity.type
_entity.pdbx_description
1 polymer ?
#
loop_
_entity_poly.entity_id
_entity_poly.type
_entity_poly.pdbx_seq_one_letter_code
_entity_poly.pdbx_strand_id
1 'polypeptide(L)' 'MAEPQRWIIHVDLDAFFASVEELLHPELRGKPIVV' A
#
# COMPACT_ATOMS: atom_id res chain seq x y z
N MET A 1 -26.05 -29.72 4.35
CA MET A 1 -25.20 -28.88 5.22
C MET A 1 -24.91 -27.62 4.43
N ALA A 2 -25.13 -26.43 4.99
CA ALA A 2 -24.81 -25.19 4.28
C ALA A 2 -23.29 -25.06 4.11
N GLU A 3 -22.83 -24.58 2.95
CA GLU A 3 -21.41 -24.30 2.76
C GLU A 3 -20.94 -23.21 3.73
N PRO A 4 -19.71 -23.31 4.27
CA PRO A 4 -19.16 -22.28 5.13
C PRO A 4 -19.02 -20.95 4.37
N GLN A 5 -19.43 -19.86 5.01
CA GLN A 5 -19.38 -18.54 4.42
C GLN A 5 -17.93 -18.07 4.23
N ARG A 6 -17.56 -17.71 3.00
CA ARG A 6 -16.25 -17.15 2.67
C ARG A 6 -16.21 -15.66 2.92
N TRP A 7 -15.12 -15.20 3.50
CA TRP A 7 -14.79 -13.77 3.63
C TRP A 7 -13.66 -13.47 2.66
N ILE A 8 -13.85 -12.47 1.81
CA ILE A 8 -12.86 -12.05 0.82
C ILE A 8 -12.53 -10.60 1.10
N ILE A 9 -11.25 -10.32 1.31
CA ILE A 9 -10.73 -8.98 1.58
C ILE A 9 -9.72 -8.65 0.49
N HIS A 10 -9.87 -7.47 -0.10
CA HIS A 10 -8.92 -6.88 -1.02
C HIS A 10 -8.20 -5.74 -0.31
N VAL A 11 -6.87 -5.72 -0.39
CA VAL A 11 -6.03 -4.67 0.17
C VAL A 11 -5.20 -4.12 -0.97
N ASP A 12 -5.25 -2.81 -1.12
CA ASP A 12 -4.42 -2.06 -2.05
C ASP A 12 -3.61 -1.04 -1.25
N LEU A 13 -2.37 -0.81 -1.67
CA LEU A 13 -1.46 0.11 -1.00
C LEU A 13 -1.32 1.37 -1.83
N ASP A 14 -1.68 2.50 -1.23
CA ASP A 14 -1.59 3.81 -1.87
C ASP A 14 -0.15 4.11 -2.29
N ALA A 15 0.04 4.38 -3.58
CA ALA A 15 1.33 4.79 -4.16
C ALA A 15 2.53 3.96 -3.65
N PHE A 16 2.38 2.64 -3.57
CA PHE A 16 3.29 1.73 -2.86
C PHE A 16 4.79 2.03 -3.04
N PHE A 17 5.27 2.18 -4.28
CA PHE A 17 6.69 2.45 -4.52
C PHE A 17 7.13 3.81 -4.01
N ALA A 18 6.32 4.86 -4.18
CA ALA A 18 6.62 6.17 -3.64
C ALA A 18 6.67 6.15 -2.10
N SER A 19 5.76 5.41 -1.45
CA SER A 19 5.79 5.26 0.01
C SER A 19 6.99 4.45 0.53
N VAL A 20 7.48 3.47 -0.26
CA VAL A 20 8.74 2.77 0.04
C VAL A 20 9.92 3.72 -0.07
N GLU A 21 9.98 4.56 -1.11
CA GLU A 21 11.04 5.54 -1.28
C GLU A 21 11.04 6.59 -0.15
N GLU A 22 9.89 7.09 0.31
CA GLU A 22 9.83 8.00 1.47
C GLU A 22 10.27 7.34 2.81
N LEU A 23 10.22 6.01 2.90
CA LEU A 23 10.73 5.27 4.05
C LEU A 23 12.26 5.10 3.97
N LEU A 24 12.78 4.72 2.82
CA LEU A 24 14.21 4.51 2.58
C LEU A 24 15.00 5.82 2.50
N HIS A 25 14.35 6.88 2.01
CA HIS A 25 14.89 8.23 1.82
C HIS A 25 14.01 9.25 2.57
N PRO A 26 14.17 9.39 3.91
CA PRO A 26 13.34 10.29 4.72
C PRO A 26 13.36 11.75 4.26
N GLU A 27 14.39 12.18 3.55
CA GLU A 27 14.52 13.49 2.92
C GLU A 27 13.51 13.75 1.78
N LEU A 28 12.85 12.72 1.25
CA LEU A 28 11.80 12.83 0.24
C LEU A 28 10.43 13.12 0.85
N ARG A 29 10.25 12.95 2.16
CA ARG A 29 8.95 13.09 2.82
C ARG A 29 8.36 14.47 2.60
N GLY A 30 7.11 14.49 2.14
CA GLY A 30 6.36 15.72 1.88
C GLY A 30 6.82 16.48 0.63
N LYS A 31 7.70 15.89 -0.19
CA LYS A 31 8.05 16.42 -1.52
C LYS A 31 7.25 15.70 -2.60
N PRO A 32 6.93 16.37 -3.71
CA PRO A 32 6.39 15.68 -4.88
C PRO A 32 7.44 14.73 -5.45
N ILE A 33 7.13 13.44 -5.50
CA ILE A 33 8.00 12.38 -6.04
C ILE A 33 7.26 11.49 -7.04
N VAL A 34 8.01 10.88 -7.96
CA VAL A 34 7.52 9.90 -8.94
C VAL A 34 8.56 8.78 -9.07
N VAL A 35 8.09 7.55 -9.26
CA VAL A 35 8.90 6.34 -9.45
C VAL A 35 8.56 5.73 -10.80
#